data_AF-A0A1S8LRG7-F1
#
_entry.id   AF-A0A1S8LRG7-F1
#
_cell.length_a   1.000
_cell.length_b   1.000
_cell.length_c   1.000
_cell.angle_alpha   90.00
_cell.angle_beta   90.00
_cell.angle_gamma   90.00
#
_symmetry.space_group_name_H-M   'P 1'
#
loop_
_entity.id
_entity.type
_entity.pdbx_description
1 polymer ?
#
loop_
_entity_poly.entity_id
_entity_poly.type
_entity_poly.pdbx_seq_one_letter_code
_entity_poly.pdbx_strand_id
1 'polypeptide(L)' 'MVLLSIPFDKTELDNLYAISKQGKVVWRVQGLNTVFPNQNNLPYEQMNVNENVITATDFYARRYFINPLNGNIEKSDIVK' A
#
# COMPACT_ATOMS: atom_id res chain seq x y z
N MET A 1 -10.04 -4.90 2.61
CA MET A 1 -8.98 -4.15 1.92
C MET A 1 -9.05 -4.47 0.44
N VAL A 2 -8.72 -3.52 -0.41
CA VAL A 2 -8.70 -3.68 -1.86
C VAL A 2 -7.34 -3.20 -2.37
N LEU A 3 -6.69 -4.02 -3.18
CA LEU A 3 -5.51 -3.68 -3.94
C LEU A 3 -5.91 -3.55 -5.41
N LEU A 4 -5.71 -2.37 -5.99
CA LEU A 4 -6.07 -2.11 -7.39
C LEU A 4 -4.84 -2.23 -8.29
N SER A 5 -5.01 -2.81 -9.47
CA SER A 5 -3.98 -2.73 -10.50
C SER A 5 -3.84 -1.28 -10.98
N ILE A 6 -2.61 -0.86 -11.28
CA ILE A 6 -2.34 0.47 -11.84
C ILE A 6 -2.08 0.32 -13.34
N PRO A 7 -2.86 0.99 -14.20
CA PRO A 7 -2.57 1.02 -15.63
C PRO A 7 -1.22 1.68 -15.92
N PHE A 8 -0.55 1.25 -16.99
CA PHE A 8 0.80 1.72 -17.36
C PHE A 8 0.91 3.23 -17.62
N ASP A 9 -0.21 3.92 -17.88
CA ASP A 9 -0.27 5.35 -18.17
C ASP A 9 -0.54 6.23 -16.93
N LYS A 10 -0.60 5.64 -15.72
CA LYS A 10 -0.89 6.36 -14.47
C LYS A 10 0.35 6.53 -13.61
N THR A 11 0.48 7.70 -13.01
CA THR A 11 1.57 8.06 -12.08
C THR A 11 1.18 7.92 -10.61
N GLU A 12 -0.10 7.67 -10.34
CA GLU A 12 -0.56 7.38 -8.98
C GLU A 12 -0.12 5.99 -8.58
N LEU A 13 0.58 5.86 -7.45
CA LEU A 13 1.19 4.60 -7.01
C LEU A 13 0.49 3.99 -5.79
N ASP A 14 -0.20 4.82 -5.00
CA ASP A 14 -0.79 4.44 -3.72
C ASP A 14 -2.10 3.67 -3.96
N ASN A 15 -2.02 2.42 -4.40
CA ASN A 15 -3.12 1.63 -4.95
C ASN A 15 -3.86 0.73 -3.94
N LEU A 16 -3.65 0.96 -2.64
CA LEU A 16 -4.25 0.18 -1.57
C LEU A 16 -5.29 1.03 -0.83
N TYR A 17 -6.49 0.46 -0.69
CA TYR A 17 -7.66 1.13 -0.13
C TYR A 17 -8.35 0.28 0.94
N ALA A 18 -8.81 0.94 1.99
CA ALA A 18 -9.86 0.41 2.85
C ALA A 18 -11.22 0.85 2.32
N ILE A 19 -12.09 -0.13 2.08
CA ILE A 19 -13.45 0.09 1.58
C ILE A 19 -14.44 -0.42 2.64
N SER A 20 -15.47 0.37 2.94
CA SER A 20 -16.54 -0.02 3.85
C SER A 20 -17.43 -1.10 3.24
N LYS A 21 -18.27 -1.75 4.05
CA LYS A 21 -19.27 -2.73 3.55
C LYS A 21 -20.25 -2.14 2.53
N GLN A 22 -20.40 -0.81 2.50
CA GLN A 22 -21.26 -0.09 1.55
C GLN A 22 -20.49 0.41 0.32
N GLY A 23 -19.23 0.00 0.13
CA GLY A 23 -18.42 0.40 -1.01
C GLY A 23 -17.81 1.80 -0.92
N LYS A 24 -17.83 2.45 0.26
CA LYS A 24 -17.22 3.78 0.44
C LYS A 24 -15.74 3.65 0.77
N VAL A 25 -14.91 4.52 0.21
CA VAL A 25 -13.51 4.66 0.62
C VAL A 25 -13.45 5.16 2.06
N VAL A 26 -12.83 4.38 2.94
CA VAL A 26 -12.56 4.75 4.34
C VAL A 26 -11.23 5.49 4.41
N TRP A 27 -10.19 4.91 3.83
CA TRP A 27 -8.88 5.53 3.68
C TRP A 27 -8.16 4.97 2.44
N ARG A 28 -7.23 5.77 1.92
CA ARG A 28 -6.20 5.37 0.95
C ARG A 28 -4.87 5.27 1.70
N VAL A 29 -4.06 4.28 1.37
CA VAL A 29 -2.74 4.12 1.97
C VAL A 29 -1.93 5.41 1.90
N GLN A 30 -1.14 5.67 2.94
CA GLN A 30 -0.25 6.81 3.00
C GLN A 30 0.69 6.84 1.78
N GLY A 31 0.89 8.03 1.22
CA GLY A 31 1.68 8.21 0.02
C GLY A 31 3.12 7.76 0.20
N LEU A 32 3.59 6.81 -0.61
CA LEU A 32 4.97 6.29 -0.50
C LEU A 32 6.02 7.39 -0.64
N ASN A 33 5.78 8.38 -1.48
CA ASN A 33 6.66 9.54 -1.67
C ASN A 33 6.76 10.45 -0.43
N THR A 34 5.75 10.44 0.44
CA THR A 34 5.77 11.21 1.69
C THR A 34 6.62 10.54 2.75
N VAL A 35 6.65 9.20 2.77
CA VAL A 35 7.39 8.40 3.76
C VAL A 35 8.82 8.14 3.28
N PHE A 36 9.00 7.89 1.99
CA PHE A 36 10.27 7.56 1.34
C PHE A 36 10.53 8.50 0.14
N PRO A 37 10.84 9.79 0.38
CA PRO A 37 10.95 10.79 -0.68
C PRO A 37 12.11 10.57 -1.65
N ASN A 38 13.17 9.86 -1.21
CA ASN A 38 14.37 9.59 -2.01
C ASN A 38 14.35 8.20 -2.66
N GLN A 39 13.22 7.49 -2.59
CA GLN A 39 13.07 6.15 -3.15
C GLN A 39 12.27 6.22 -4.47
N ASN A 40 12.69 5.46 -5.47
CA ASN A 40 11.85 5.22 -6.64
C ASN A 40 10.68 4.32 -6.25
N ASN A 41 9.55 4.93 -5.93
CA ASN A 41 8.36 4.23 -5.45
C ASN A 41 7.67 3.52 -6.61
N LEU A 42 7.08 2.37 -6.31
CA LEU A 42 6.37 1.53 -7.27
C LEU A 42 4.98 1.19 -6.71
N PRO A 43 4.02 0.83 -7.57
CA PRO A 43 2.75 0.25 -7.13
C PRO A 43 2.97 -0.96 -6.23
N TYR A 44 2.01 -1.24 -5.34
CA TYR A 44 1.98 -2.53 -4.67
C TYR A 44 1.43 -3.60 -5.62
N GLU A 45 2.08 -4.76 -5.66
CA GLU A 45 1.77 -5.90 -6.53
C GLU A 45 1.10 -7.05 -5.77
N GLN A 46 1.39 -7.16 -4.47
CA GLN A 46 0.80 -8.19 -3.61
C GLN A 46 0.46 -7.61 -2.24
N MET A 47 -0.59 -8.12 -1.63
CA MET A 47 -1.05 -7.74 -0.30
C MET A 47 -1.40 -8.98 0.53
N ASN A 48 -1.02 -8.98 1.80
CA ASN A 48 -1.50 -9.90 2.83
C ASN A 48 -2.15 -9.09 3.95
N VAL A 49 -3.30 -9.55 4.43
CA VAL A 49 -4.09 -8.85 5.46
C VAL A 49 -4.24 -9.78 6.66
N ASN A 50 -3.82 -9.30 7.82
CA ASN A 50 -4.17 -9.89 9.11
C ASN A 50 -4.77 -8.81 10.04
N GLU A 51 -5.21 -9.20 11.23
CA GLU A 51 -5.94 -8.32 12.15
C GLU A 51 -5.13 -7.08 12.61
N ASN A 52 -3.80 -7.21 12.70
CA ASN A 52 -2.95 -6.19 13.29
C ASN A 52 -2.16 -5.39 12.25
N VAL A 53 -1.90 -5.97 11.07
CA VAL A 53 -1.05 -5.36 10.05
C VAL A 53 -1.44 -5.83 8.65
N ILE A 54 -1.38 -4.90 7.72
CA ILE A 54 -1.38 -5.21 6.29
C ILE A 54 0.07 -5.21 5.84
N THR A 55 0.49 -6.25 5.12
CA THR A 55 1.76 -6.21 4.41
C THR A 55 1.48 -6.09 2.92
N ALA A 56 2.14 -5.12 2.27
CA ALA A 56 2.07 -4.94 0.84
C ALA A 56 3.48 -4.96 0.26
N THR A 57 3.66 -5.55 -0.91
CA THR A 57 4.98 -5.63 -1.57
C THR A 57 4.93 -5.05 -2.96
N ASP A 58 6.00 -4.38 -3.37
CA ASP A 58 6.20 -3.99 -4.77
C ASP A 58 7.10 -4.97 -5.54
N PHE A 59 7.32 -4.68 -6.82
CA PHE A 59 8.09 -5.51 -7.75
C PHE A 59 9.53 -5.80 -7.29
N TYR A 60 10.14 -4.94 -6.48
CA TYR A 60 11.50 -5.16 -5.94
C TYR A 60 11.50 -5.90 -4.60
N ALA A 61 10.39 -6.56 -4.27
CA ALA A 61 10.21 -7.26 -3.01
C ALA A 61 10.37 -6.36 -1.77
N ARG A 62 10.23 -5.03 -1.93
CA ARG A 62 10.12 -4.12 -0.80
C ARG A 62 8.75 -4.33 -0.18
N ARG A 63 8.73 -4.71 1.08
CA ARG A 63 7.51 -4.92 1.85
C ARG A 63 7.29 -3.76 2.80
N TYR A 64 6.06 -3.29 2.83
CA TYR A 64 5.60 -2.19 3.66
C TYR A 64 4.57 -2.73 4.65
N PHE A 65 4.70 -2.31 5.90
CA PHE A 65 3.80 -2.69 6.98
C PHE A 65 2.87 -1.52 7.24
N ILE A 66 1.60 -1.73 6.96
CA ILE A 66 0.57 -0.69 6.92
C ILE A 66 -0.42 -0.96 8.04
N ASN A 67 -0.72 0.09 8.81
CA ASN A 67 -1.70 0.04 9.87
C ASN A 67 -3.12 -0.09 9.29
N PRO A 68 -3.88 -1.15 9.61
CA PRO A 68 -5.19 -1.38 9.00
C PRO A 68 -6.27 -0.36 9.42
N LEU A 69 -6.05 0.38 10.51
CA LEU A 69 -7.04 1.35 11.02
C LEU A 69 -6.99 2.67 10.27
N ASN A 70 -5.81 3.10 9.81
CA ASN A 70 -5.62 4.44 9.24
C ASN A 70 -4.84 4.49 7.92
N GLY A 71 -4.25 3.37 7.47
CA GLY A 71 -3.49 3.31 6.21
C GLY A 71 -2.07 3.87 6.30
N ASN A 72 -1.57 4.22 7.48
CA ASN A 72 -0.21 4.72 7.67
C ASN A 72 0.81 3.60 7.46
N ILE A 73 1.95 3.95 6.86
CA ILE A 73 3.09 3.04 6.71
C ILE A 73 3.95 3.16 7.97
N GLU A 74 4.11 2.06 8.70
CA GLU A 74 4.81 2.05 9.98
C GLU A 74 6.29 1.64 9.84
N LYS A 75 6.60 0.80 8.84
CA LYS A 75 7.96 0.34 8.53
C LYS A 75 8.04 -0.32 7.15
N SER A 76 9.27 -0.57 6.69
CA SER A 76 9.55 -1.33 5.47
C SER A 76 10.76 -2.27 5.63
N ASP A 77 10.74 -3.40 4.92
CA ASP A 77 11.89 -4.29 4.76
C ASP A 77 11.97 -4.86 3.32
N ILE A 78 13.00 -5.65 3.03
CA ILE A 78 13.12 -6.42 1.78
C ILE A 78 12.79 -7.88 2.12
N VAL A 79 11.85 -8.47 1.37
CA VAL A 79 11.54 -9.91 1.50
C VAL A 79 12.73 -10.71 0.96
N LYS A 80 13.22 -11.66 1.77
CA LYS A 80 14.29 -12.59 1.40
C LYS A 80 13.73 -13.89 0.86
#